data_AF-A0A7X3YRY5-F1
#
_entry.id   AF-A0A7X3YRY5-F1
#
_cell.length_a   1.000
_cell.length_b   1.000
_cell.length_c   1.000
_cell.angle_alpha   90.00
_cell.angle_beta   90.00
_cell.angle_gamma   90.00
#
_symmetry.space_group_name_H-M   'P 1'
#
loop_
_entity.id
_entity.type
_entity.pdbx_description
1 polymer ?
#
loop_
_entity_poly.entity_id
_entity_poly.type
_entity_poly.pdbx_seq_one_letter_code
_entity_poly.pdbx_strand_id
1 'polypeptide(L)'
;MANQQQQHPLHSRDRPVVDRLLQVRSPRDQDLVDLARLLQRYHDFPGAEDIRDDLRTAIKTWGLSQASLYQRSRAIWAKGFRPNLAADDGLVGSGFDSASEAPTPS
;
A
#
# COMPACT_ATOMS: atom_id res chain seq x y z
N MET A 1 -32.95 5.40 -0.95
CA MET A 1 -31.80 5.42 -1.88
C MET A 1 -30.94 4.24 -1.51
N ALA A 2 -30.79 3.25 -2.39
CA ALA A 2 -30.01 2.06 -2.10
C ALA A 2 -28.52 2.47 -2.09
N ASN A 3 -27.96 2.62 -0.89
CA ASN A 3 -26.53 2.79 -0.70
C ASN A 3 -25.89 1.43 -1.03
N GLN A 4 -25.80 1.11 -2.32
CA GLN A 4 -25.10 -0.08 -2.77
C GLN A 4 -23.69 0.08 -2.25
N GLN A 5 -23.34 -0.72 -1.25
CA GLN A 5 -22.02 -0.71 -0.65
C GLN A 5 -21.06 -1.02 -1.78
N GLN A 6 -20.42 0.02 -2.32
CA GLN A 6 -19.46 -0.14 -3.39
C GLN A 6 -18.35 -1.00 -2.82
N GLN A 7 -18.20 -2.20 -3.37
CA GLN A 7 -17.12 -3.08 -2.95
C GLN A 7 -15.90 -2.72 -3.78
N HIS A 8 -14.82 -2.35 -3.11
CA HIS A 8 -13.57 -2.06 -3.78
C HIS A 8 -13.10 -3.32 -4.55
N PRO A 9 -12.67 -3.22 -5.82
CA PRO A 9 -12.30 -4.40 -6.62
C PRO A 9 -11.14 -5.21 -6.03
N LEU A 10 -10.31 -4.59 -5.19
CA LEU A 10 -9.20 -5.25 -4.50
C LEU A 10 -9.57 -5.72 -3.09
N HIS A 11 -10.81 -5.52 -2.63
CA HIS A 11 -11.28 -5.91 -1.29
C HIS A 11 -10.96 -7.37 -0.98
N SER A 12 -11.34 -8.30 -1.85
CA SER A 12 -11.07 -9.74 -1.65
C SER A 12 -9.60 -10.09 -1.54
N ARG A 13 -8.71 -9.29 -2.14
CA ARG A 13 -7.25 -9.50 -2.07
C ARG A 13 -6.64 -8.84 -0.84
N ASP A 14 -7.14 -7.68 -0.47
CA ASP A 14 -6.59 -6.87 0.61
C ASP A 14 -7.13 -7.32 1.97
N ARG A 15 -8.32 -7.91 2.02
CA ARG A 15 -8.96 -8.41 3.26
C ARG A 15 -8.11 -9.43 4.03
N PRO A 16 -7.54 -10.49 3.41
CA PRO A 16 -6.63 -11.40 4.10
C PRO A 16 -5.38 -10.71 4.68
N VAL A 17 -4.90 -9.64 4.02
CA VAL A 17 -3.77 -8.84 4.53
C VAL A 17 -4.19 -8.08 5.77
N VAL A 18 -5.35 -7.42 5.75
CA VAL A 18 -5.92 -6.72 6.92
C VAL A 18 -6.11 -7.69 8.09
N ASP A 19 -6.73 -8.83 7.86
CA ASP A 19 -6.98 -9.84 8.89
C ASP A 19 -5.66 -10.34 9.50
N ARG A 20 -4.62 -10.55 8.68
CA ARG A 20 -3.27 -10.87 9.18
C ARG A 20 -2.70 -9.75 10.05
N LEU A 21 -2.78 -8.49 9.61
CA LEU A 21 -2.24 -7.34 10.35
C LEU A 21 -2.90 -7.21 11.73
N LEU A 22 -4.19 -7.50 11.85
CA LEU A 22 -4.91 -7.52 13.13
C LEU A 22 -4.38 -8.58 14.11
N GLN A 23 -3.84 -9.69 13.62
CA GLN A 23 -3.28 -10.76 14.46
C GLN A 23 -1.82 -10.50 14.87
N VAL A 24 -1.13 -9.57 14.20
CA VAL A 24 0.28 -9.25 14.49
C VAL A 24 0.38 -8.46 15.79
N ARG A 25 1.09 -9.02 16.77
CA ARG A 25 1.38 -8.33 18.05
C ARG A 25 2.58 -7.38 17.96
N SER A 26 3.57 -7.72 17.15
CA SER A 26 4.79 -6.92 16.96
C SER A 26 5.01 -6.68 15.45
N PRO A 27 4.67 -5.50 14.92
CA PRO A 27 4.77 -5.23 13.49
C PRO A 27 6.22 -5.15 13.03
N ARG A 28 6.52 -5.75 11.87
CA ARG A 28 7.80 -5.61 11.17
C ARG A 28 7.68 -4.51 10.11
N ASP A 29 8.80 -4.16 9.49
CA ASP A 29 8.87 -3.11 8.47
C ASP A 29 7.86 -3.33 7.31
N GLN A 30 7.71 -4.58 6.85
CA GLN A 30 6.71 -4.94 5.83
C GLN A 30 5.28 -4.69 6.32
N ASP A 31 4.97 -5.04 7.56
CA ASP A 31 3.63 -4.87 8.13
C ASP A 31 3.27 -3.38 8.27
N LEU A 32 4.25 -2.53 8.63
CA LEU A 32 4.09 -1.07 8.68
C LEU A 32 3.86 -0.47 7.29
N VAL A 33 4.59 -0.95 6.28
CA VAL A 33 4.45 -0.48 4.89
C VAL A 33 3.11 -0.92 4.30
N ASP A 34 2.70 -2.15 4.52
CA ASP A 34 1.41 -2.67 4.04
C ASP A 34 0.24 -1.93 4.67
N LEU A 35 0.28 -1.71 5.99
CA LEU A 35 -0.76 -0.94 6.68
C LEU A 35 -0.86 0.49 6.14
N ALA A 36 0.27 1.17 5.96
CA ALA A 36 0.30 2.53 5.40
C ALA A 36 -0.25 2.59 3.97
N ARG A 37 0.08 1.60 3.15
CA ARG A 37 -0.41 1.49 1.76
C ARG A 37 -1.91 1.25 1.72
N LEU A 38 -2.43 0.36 2.55
CA LEU A 38 -3.86 0.07 2.63
C LEU A 38 -4.66 1.28 3.11
N LEU A 39 -4.18 1.99 4.13
CA LEU A 39 -4.80 3.23 4.59
C LEU A 39 -4.93 4.27 3.45
N GLN A 40 -3.87 4.43 2.66
CA GLN A 40 -3.91 5.36 1.52
C GLN A 40 -4.86 4.89 0.42
N ARG A 41 -4.87 3.58 0.12
CA ARG A 41 -5.75 3.00 -0.91
C ARG A 41 -7.23 3.20 -0.59
N TYR A 42 -7.60 3.05 0.68
CA TYR A 42 -8.99 3.07 1.14
C TYR A 42 -9.45 4.42 1.70
N HIS A 43 -8.58 5.44 1.76
CA HIS A 43 -8.88 6.74 2.39
C HIS A 43 -10.18 7.38 1.87
N ASP A 44 -10.29 7.58 0.54
CA ASP A 44 -11.43 8.26 -0.10
C ASP A 44 -12.44 7.30 -0.74
N PHE A 45 -12.36 5.99 -0.46
CA PHE A 45 -13.24 5.03 -1.12
C PHE A 45 -14.57 4.87 -0.36
N PRO A 46 -15.72 5.24 -0.95
CA PRO A 46 -17.03 5.03 -0.32
C PRO A 46 -17.34 3.53 -0.22
N GLY A 47 -17.85 3.07 0.92
CA GLY A 47 -18.24 1.66 1.12
C GLY A 47 -17.16 0.73 1.68
N ALA A 48 -15.94 1.21 1.93
CA ALA A 48 -14.87 0.43 2.58
C ALA A 48 -14.68 0.76 4.08
N GLU A 49 -15.77 1.08 4.78
CA GLU A 49 -15.76 1.36 6.23
C GLU A 49 -15.18 0.19 7.02
N ASP A 50 -15.53 -1.05 6.65
CA ASP A 50 -15.05 -2.28 7.29
C ASP A 50 -13.52 -2.34 7.32
N ILE A 51 -12.88 -2.17 6.16
CA ILE A 51 -11.42 -2.19 6.04
C ILE A 51 -10.82 -0.98 6.77
N ARG A 52 -11.40 0.22 6.64
CA ARG A 52 -10.87 1.41 7.33
C ARG A 52 -10.88 1.26 8.85
N ASP A 53 -11.94 0.68 9.39
CA ASP A 53 -12.10 0.45 10.82
C ASP A 53 -11.13 -0.61 11.35
N ASP A 54 -10.94 -1.70 10.59
CA ASP A 54 -9.96 -2.75 10.89
C ASP A 54 -8.52 -2.21 10.84
N LEU A 55 -8.17 -1.44 9.80
CA LEU A 55 -6.86 -0.79 9.68
C LEU A 55 -6.61 0.16 10.86
N ARG A 56 -7.61 0.97 11.26
CA ARG A 56 -7.51 1.85 12.43
C ARG A 56 -7.33 1.06 13.73
N THR A 57 -7.97 -0.10 13.84
CA THR A 57 -7.82 -1.01 14.98
C THR A 57 -6.41 -1.60 15.04
N ALA A 58 -5.83 -1.98 13.91
CA ALA A 58 -4.43 -2.44 13.84
C ALA A 58 -3.45 -1.35 14.31
N ILE A 59 -3.60 -0.11 13.83
CA ILE A 59 -2.78 1.04 14.27
C ILE A 59 -2.81 1.20 15.79
N LYS A 60 -4.02 1.18 16.37
CA LYS A 60 -4.23 1.34 17.82
C LYS A 60 -3.62 0.18 18.61
N THR A 61 -3.77 -1.04 18.12
CA THR A 61 -3.21 -2.25 18.75
C THR A 61 -1.69 -2.19 18.84
N TRP A 62 -1.04 -1.57 17.85
CA TRP A 62 0.41 -1.37 17.85
C TRP A 62 0.85 -0.13 18.63
N GLY A 63 -0.07 0.62 19.24
CA GLY A 63 0.24 1.86 19.96
C GLY A 63 0.79 2.98 19.07
N LEU A 64 0.46 2.98 17.78
CA LEU A 64 0.93 3.98 16.83
C LEU A 64 -0.15 5.02 16.52
N SER A 65 0.27 6.14 15.96
CA SER A 65 -0.62 7.08 15.27
C SER A 65 -0.46 6.94 13.76
N GLN A 66 -1.47 7.35 12.99
CA GLN A 66 -1.39 7.34 11.52
C GLN A 66 -0.19 8.18 11.03
N ALA A 67 0.07 9.33 11.65
CA ALA A 67 1.25 10.16 11.33
C ALA A 67 2.57 9.41 11.62
N SER A 68 2.69 8.75 12.78
CA SER A 68 3.88 7.96 13.12
C SER A 68 4.09 6.79 12.15
N LEU A 69 3.01 6.10 11.78
CA LEU A 69 3.02 5.04 10.78
C LEU A 69 3.59 5.54 9.45
N TYR A 70 3.10 6.68 8.94
CA TYR A 70 3.60 7.26 7.69
C TYR A 70 5.03 7.78 7.78
N GLN A 71 5.47 8.25 8.93
CA GLN A 71 6.88 8.62 9.13
C GLN A 71 7.78 7.38 9.10
N ARG A 72 7.40 6.32 9.84
CA ARG A 72 8.14 5.05 9.87
C ARG A 72 8.19 4.39 8.50
N SER A 73 7.06 4.31 7.80
CA SER A 73 7.01 3.73 6.46
C SER A 73 7.92 4.49 5.49
N ARG A 74 7.90 5.83 5.47
CA ARG A 74 8.83 6.63 4.65
C ARG A 74 10.29 6.38 4.99
N ALA A 75 10.63 6.26 6.27
CA ALA A 75 11.99 5.91 6.68
C ALA A 75 12.41 4.52 6.19
N ILE A 76 11.50 3.55 6.19
CA ILE A 76 11.73 2.20 5.66
C ILE A 76 11.99 2.26 4.14
N TRP A 77 11.18 2.99 3.39
CA TRP A 77 11.41 3.21 1.94
C TRP A 77 12.74 3.88 1.63
N ALA A 78 13.14 4.86 2.44
CA ALA A 78 14.42 5.57 2.32
C ALA A 78 15.62 4.65 2.55
N LYS A 79 15.48 3.59 3.37
CA LYS A 79 16.50 2.56 3.58
C LYS A 79 16.66 1.58 2.42
N GLY A 80 15.89 1.74 1.33
CA GLY A 80 15.94 0.84 0.18
C GLY A 80 14.92 -0.29 0.23
N PHE A 81 13.99 -0.29 1.19
CA PHE A 81 12.93 -1.28 1.23
C PHE A 81 12.06 -1.21 -0.03
N ARG A 82 11.78 -2.36 -0.62
CA ARG A 82 10.90 -2.50 -1.79
C ARG A 82 9.90 -3.63 -1.51
N PRO A 83 8.64 -3.32 -1.18
CA PRO A 83 7.63 -4.34 -1.08
C PRO A 83 7.49 -4.98 -2.46
N ASN A 84 7.50 -6.31 -2.51
CA ASN A 84 7.47 -7.17 -3.71
C ASN A 84 8.82 -7.57 -4.35
N LEU A 85 9.98 -7.09 -3.87
CA LEU A 85 11.28 -7.55 -4.40
C LEU A 85 11.69 -8.96 -3.91
N ALA A 86 11.03 -9.50 -2.88
CA ALA A 86 11.23 -10.88 -2.46
C ALA A 86 10.64 -11.93 -3.44
N ALA A 87 9.97 -11.49 -4.51
CA ALA A 87 9.41 -12.36 -5.55
C ALA A 87 9.94 -12.07 -6.97
N ASP A 88 10.71 -11.00 -7.17
CA ASP A 88 11.23 -10.67 -8.51
C ASP A 88 12.58 -9.96 -8.40
N ASP A 89 13.65 -10.76 -8.46
CA ASP A 89 15.04 -10.33 -8.60
C ASP A 89 15.37 -9.98 -10.07
N GLY A 90 14.43 -9.44 -10.88
CA GLY A 90 14.61 -9.56 -12.33
C GLY A 90 13.96 -8.57 -13.29
N LEU A 91 13.08 -7.64 -12.90
CA LEU A 91 12.39 -6.82 -13.91
C LEU A 91 12.29 -5.32 -13.58
N VAL A 92 13.44 -4.67 -13.45
CA VAL A 92 13.55 -3.24 -13.81
C VAL A 92 13.83 -3.18 -15.31
N GLY A 93 12.81 -3.43 -16.12
CA GLY A 93 12.85 -3.18 -17.56
C GLY A 93 13.01 -1.68 -17.78
N SER A 94 14.25 -1.26 -18.04
CA SER A 94 14.60 0.07 -18.49
C SER A 94 13.97 0.31 -19.88
N GLY A 95 12.70 0.71 -19.90
CA GLY A 95 11.95 1.05 -21.10
C GLY A 95 11.66 2.55 -21.17
N PHE A 96 12.71 3.38 -21.16
CA PHE A 96 12.63 4.77 -21.60
C PHE A 96 13.52 4.93 -22.82
N ASP A 97 13.15 4.27 -23.93
CA ASP A 97 13.67 4.61 -25.25
C ASP A 97 12.88 5.82 -25.77
N SER A 98 13.37 7.01 -25.45
CA SER A 98 13.02 8.19 -26.25
C SER A 98 13.70 8.06 -27.60
N ALA A 99 13.04 7.41 -28.56
CA ALA A 99 13.38 7.55 -29.95
C ALA A 99 13.02 8.98 -30.38
N SER A 100 13.94 9.92 -30.19
CA SER A 100 13.94 11.18 -30.93
C SER A 100 14.35 10.85 -32.37
N GLU A 101 13.37 10.46 -33.19
CA GLU A 101 13.53 10.49 -34.64
C GLU A 101 13.54 11.97 -35.06
N ALA A 102 14.74 12.50 -35.33
CA ALA A 102 14.92 13.72 -36.07
C ALA A 102 15.78 13.41 -37.31
N PRO A 103 15.19 13.27 -38.50
CA PRO A 103 15.95 13.37 -39.72
C PRO A 103 16.09 14.85 -40.11
N THR A 104 17.37 15.22 -40.26
CA THR A 104 17.92 16.47 -40.75
C THR A 104 17.28 16.99 -42.05
N PRO A 105 17.21 18.33 -42.24
CA PRO A 105 16.72 18.92 -43.49
C PRO A 105 17.74 18.74 -44.62
N SER A 106 17.24 18.67 -45.86
CA SER A 106 18.04 18.82 -47.08
C SER A 106 17.65 20.07 -47.83
#